data_AF-A0A3E0KNX2-F1
#
_entry.id   AF-A0A3E0KNX2-F1
#
_cell.length_a   1.000
_cell.length_b   1.000
_cell.length_c   1.000
_cell.angle_alpha   90.00
_cell.angle_beta   90.00
_cell.angle_gamma   90.00
#
_symmetry.space_group_name_H-M   'P 1'
#
loop_
_entity.id
_entity.type
_entity.pdbx_description
1 polymer ?
#
loop_
_entity_poly.entity_id
_entity_poly.type
_entity_poly.pdbx_seq_one_letter_code
_entity_poly.pdbx_strand_id
1 'polypeptide(L)' 'MQVGAFNDRSRADALAAELRARGFEVFVSGQPPHRVQVGAFSQESRARATADNLRALGYEAIVIPPG' A
#
# COMPACT_ATOMS: atom_id res chain seq x y z
N MET A 1 2.40 -2.31 5.28
CA MET A 1 3.44 -2.04 4.25
C MET A 1 3.05 -0.80 3.45
N GLN A 2 4.00 0.01 3.00
CA GLN A 2 3.71 1.28 2.28
C GLN A 2 4.04 1.12 0.80
N VAL A 3 3.11 1.53 -0.06
CA VAL A 3 3.24 1.45 -1.53
C VAL A 3 3.42 2.83 -2.18
N GLY A 4 3.17 3.90 -1.44
CA GLY A 4 3.36 5.25 -1.94
C GLY A 4 3.03 6.30 -0.90
N ALA A 5 3.55 7.51 -1.10
CA ALA A 5 3.18 8.69 -0.35
C ALA A 5 2.94 9.83 -1.34
N PHE A 6 1.74 10.39 -1.33
CA PHE A 6 1.32 11.42 -2.26
C PHE A 6 0.92 12.69 -1.50
N ASN A 7 1.30 13.85 -2.01
CA ASN A 7 0.76 15.11 -1.49
C ASN A 7 -0.68 15.35 -1.98
N ASP A 8 -1.04 14.77 -3.14
CA ASP A 8 -2.38 14.80 -3.68
C ASP A 8 -3.25 13.65 -3.17
N ARG A 9 -4.37 13.99 -2.53
CA ARG A 9 -5.34 13.01 -2.08
C ARG A 9 -5.89 12.15 -3.22
N SER A 10 -6.21 12.75 -4.37
CA SER A 10 -6.75 12.02 -5.52
C SER A 10 -5.80 10.93 -6.03
N ARG A 11 -4.47 11.17 -5.99
CA ARG A 11 -3.49 10.16 -6.40
C ARG A 11 -3.41 9.01 -5.40
N ALA A 12 -3.45 9.34 -4.10
CA ALA A 12 -3.49 8.34 -3.05
C ALA A 12 -4.78 7.49 -3.12
N ASP A 13 -5.93 8.12 -3.37
CA ASP A 13 -7.21 7.42 -3.50
C ASP A 13 -7.27 6.57 -4.77
N ALA A 14 -6.73 7.04 -5.90
CA ALA A 14 -6.64 6.25 -7.13
C ALA A 14 -5.82 4.96 -6.93
N LEU A 15 -4.63 5.08 -6.32
CA LEU A 15 -3.81 3.92 -6.00
C LEU A 15 -4.53 2.99 -5.02
N ALA A 16 -5.18 3.55 -3.99
CA ALA A 16 -5.92 2.75 -3.03
C ALA A 16 -7.12 2.01 -3.65
N ALA A 17 -7.86 2.65 -4.56
CA ALA A 17 -8.96 2.03 -5.27
C ALA A 17 -8.47 0.89 -6.18
N GLU A 18 -7.38 1.09 -6.91
CA GLU A 18 -6.80 0.08 -7.79
C GLU A 18 -6.36 -1.17 -7.01
N LEU A 19 -5.69 -0.96 -5.88
CA LEU A 19 -5.24 -2.03 -5.00
C LEU A 19 -6.41 -2.76 -4.35
N ARG A 20 -7.44 -2.03 -3.90
CA ARG A 20 -8.69 -2.63 -3.39
C ARG A 20 -9.43 -3.44 -4.45
N ALA A 21 -9.45 -2.96 -5.70
CA ALA A 21 -10.06 -3.69 -6.82
C ALA A 21 -9.35 -5.02 -7.10
N ARG A 22 -8.05 -5.12 -6.80
CA ARG A 22 -7.28 -6.37 -6.86
C ARG A 22 -7.44 -7.26 -5.62
N GLY A 23 -8.29 -6.86 -4.66
CA GLY A 23 -8.55 -7.61 -3.44
C GLY A 23 -7.56 -7.34 -2.30
N PHE A 24 -6.73 -6.30 -2.42
CA PHE A 24 -5.84 -5.90 -1.34
C PHE A 24 -6.55 -4.96 -0.37
N GLU A 25 -6.30 -5.13 0.92
CA GLU A 25 -6.77 -4.19 1.93
C GLU A 25 -5.85 -2.96 1.92
N VAL A 26 -6.40 -1.75 1.80
CA VAL A 26 -5.60 -0.53 1.68
C VAL A 26 -6.05 0.51 2.69
N PHE A 27 -5.09 1.19 3.30
CA PHE A 27 -5.27 2.28 4.23
C PHE A 27 -4.57 3.53 3.70
N VAL A 28 -5.25 4.68 3.76
CA VAL A 28 -4.71 5.98 3.33
C VAL A 28 -4.64 6.90 4.54
N SER A 29 -3.46 7.46 4.84
CA SER A 29 -3.34 8.41 5.97
C SER A 29 -4.19 9.66 5.74
N GLY A 30 -4.86 10.11 6.80
CA GLY A 30 -5.68 11.33 6.79
C GLY A 30 -4.85 12.61 6.70
N GLN A 31 -3.61 12.59 7.19
CA GLN A 31 -2.72 13.75 7.17
C GLN A 31 -1.77 13.70 5.96
N PRO A 32 -1.49 14.86 5.31
CA PRO A 32 -0.46 14.98 4.30
C PRO A 32 0.96 14.75 4.88
N PRO A 33 1.87 14.11 4.13
CA PRO A 33 1.62 13.44 2.84
C PRO A 33 0.71 12.21 3.02
N HIS A 34 -0.27 12.05 2.13
CA HIS A 34 -1.20 10.91 2.11
C HIS A 34 -0.45 9.62 1.77
N ARG A 35 -0.15 8.83 2.80
CA ARG A 35 0.55 7.56 2.66
C ARG A 35 -0.45 6.47 2.34
N VAL A 36 -0.23 5.77 1.24
CA VAL A 36 -0.99 4.59 0.86
C VAL A 36 -0.25 3.39 1.43
N GLN A 37 -0.91 2.72 2.36
CA GLN A 37 -0.42 1.53 3.03
C GLN A 37 -1.30 0.35 2.64
N VAL A 38 -0.68 -0.76 2.27
CA VAL A 38 -1.38 -2.00 1.96
C VAL A 38 -1.29 -2.95 3.15
N GLY A 39 -2.43 -3.53 3.46
CA GLY A 39 -2.72 -4.58 4.42
C GLY A 39 -2.60 -4.22 5.90
N ALA A 40 -3.60 -4.63 6.68
CA ALA A 40 -3.46 -4.92 8.09
C ALA A 40 -2.78 -6.29 8.26
N PHE A 41 -1.49 -6.38 7.97
CA PHE A 41 -0.80 -7.65 8.09
C PHE A 41 -0.45 -7.92 9.56
N SER A 42 -1.35 -8.58 10.28
CA SER A 42 -1.00 -9.31 11.50
C SER A 42 0.02 -10.43 11.23
N GLN A 43 0.31 -10.72 9.94
CA GLN A 43 1.22 -11.75 9.47
C GLN A 43 2.15 -11.24 8.36
N GLU A 44 3.45 -11.14 8.68
CA GLU A 44 4.50 -10.61 7.79
C GLU A 44 4.63 -11.37 6.45
N SER A 45 4.33 -12.67 6.44
CA SER A 45 4.39 -13.52 5.23
C SER A 45 3.41 -13.06 4.14
N ARG A 46 2.18 -12.69 4.52
CA ARG A 46 1.19 -12.16 3.57
C ARG A 46 1.57 -10.77 3.05
N ALA A 47 2.25 -9.98 3.90
CA ALA A 47 2.80 -8.69 3.49
C ALA A 47 3.86 -8.87 2.40
N ARG A 48 4.81 -9.79 2.58
CA ARG A 48 5.83 -10.10 1.56
C ARG A 48 5.22 -10.59 0.26
N ALA A 49 4.29 -11.54 0.30
CA ALA A 49 3.64 -12.05 -0.91
C ALA A 49 2.92 -10.93 -1.68
N THR A 50 2.24 -10.04 -0.97
CA THR A 50 1.59 -8.87 -1.56
C THR A 50 2.62 -7.90 -2.15
N ALA A 51 3.72 -7.66 -1.46
CA ALA A 51 4.76 -6.74 -1.92
C ALA A 51 5.44 -7.27 -3.19
N ASP A 52 5.68 -8.58 -3.26
CA ASP A 52 6.23 -9.23 -4.43
C ASP A 52 5.29 -9.13 -5.63
N ASN A 53 4.00 -9.39 -5.40
CA ASN A 53 2.97 -9.26 -6.44
C ASN A 53 2.90 -7.83 -6.97
N LEU A 54 2.94 -6.84 -6.08
CA LEU A 54 2.94 -5.42 -6.46
C LEU A 54 4.20 -5.01 -7.23
N ARG A 55 5.37 -5.50 -6.84
CA ARG A 55 6.61 -5.27 -7.59
C ARG A 55 6.57 -5.92 -8.97
N ALA A 56 6.02 -7.13 -9.07
CA ALA A 56 5.82 -7.80 -10.36
C ALA A 56 4.88 -7.02 -11.29
N LEU A 57 3.94 -6.27 -10.71
CA LEU A 57 3.02 -5.39 -11.41
C LEU A 57 3.61 -4.00 -11.71
N GLY A 58 4.86 -3.72 -11.30
CA GLY A 58 5.56 -2.46 -11.54
C GLY A 58 5.37 -1.39 -10.47
N TYR A 59 4.75 -1.71 -9.33
CA TYR A 59 4.57 -0.75 -8.22
C TYR A 59 5.74 -0.82 -7.23
N GLU A 60 6.13 0.33 -6.67
CA GLU A 60 7.08 0.40 -5.56
C GLU A 60 6.40 0.00 -4.24
N ALA A 61 6.47 -1.28 -3.88
CA ALA A 61 6.03 -1.77 -2.58
C ALA A 61 7.20 -1.86 -1.58
N ILE A 62 7.12 -1.05 -0.52
CA ILE A 62 8.06 -1.04 0.61
C ILE A 62 7.42 -1.73 1.81
N VAL A 63 8.01 -2.84 2.25
CA VAL A 63 7.62 -3.50 3.50
C VAL A 63 8.30 -2.73 4.64
N ILE A 64 7.51 -2.06 5.47
CA ILE A 64 8.00 -1.37 6.67
C ILE A 64 7.92 -2.37 7.83
N PRO A 65 9.05 -2.84 8.38
CA PRO A 65 9.04 -3.69 9.57
C PRO A 65 8.58 -2.87 10.79
N PRO A 66 7.83 -3.47 11.73
CA PRO A 66 7.64 -2.86 13.05
C PRO A 66 9.01 -2.80 13.73
N GLY A 67 9.47 -1.60 14.05
CA GLY A 67 10.66 -1.37 14.88
C GLY A 67 10.38 -1.56 16.35
#